data_AF-A0A970E8I6-F1
#
_entry.id   AF-A0A970E8I6-F1
#
_cell.length_a   1.000
_cell.length_b   1.000
_cell.length_c   1.000
_cell.angle_alpha   90.00
_cell.angle_beta   90.00
_cell.angle_gamma   90.00
#
_symmetry.space_group_name_H-M   'P 1'
#
loop_
_entity.id
_entity.type
_entity.pdbx_description
1 polymer ?
#
loop_
_entity_poly.entity_id
_entity_poly.type
_entity_poly.pdbx_seq_one_letter_code
_entity_poly.pdbx_strand_id
1 'polypeptide(L)'
;MNIRKSNITILVLMILTMVILTACSGSNPAEAPTADMSSNEASSTPETKPEAEATAPQSAPAASEEAKPAEATPAETSNNDSGSQKTQTTEEKTEAPAPEPEKPQVAETKPAAEEKPAPEVEKSPTQPTEEASNKSDSTYTGALGGPIAEQPVLLTSSGQSADVQMVKVLLDRANIKYIINPTVKAEEVKDVKTLILAVGGSSKGLGAAGIDADDELERTLAVISKAKELNLKIITLHVGGEARRGELSDKFINACVPKSDYVIVVEEGNKDNLFTKLTQDNGIPMDKVSKITEVLEPLKAAFK
;
A
#
# COMPACT_ATOMS: atom_id res chain seq x y z
N MET A 1 -0.25 54.37 15.65
CA MET A 1 -0.24 54.24 14.17
C MET A 1 0.94 53.37 13.73
N ASN A 2 1.15 52.18 14.35
CA ASN A 2 2.49 51.55 14.36
C ASN A 2 2.57 50.19 13.62
N ILE A 3 1.44 49.50 13.43
CA ILE A 3 1.38 48.12 12.90
C ILE A 3 2.07 48.02 11.52
N ARG A 4 1.83 48.98 10.61
CA ARG A 4 2.43 48.99 9.26
C ARG A 4 3.96 49.05 9.24
N LYS A 5 4.63 49.54 10.29
CA LYS A 5 6.10 49.57 10.35
C LYS A 5 6.70 48.19 10.65
N SER A 6 6.06 47.42 11.54
CA SER A 6 6.59 46.10 11.96
C SER A 6 6.62 45.11 10.79
N ASN A 7 5.53 45.01 10.01
CA ASN A 7 5.44 44.10 8.87
C ASN A 7 6.47 44.43 7.77
N ILE A 8 6.76 45.71 7.53
CA ILE A 8 7.79 46.13 6.57
C ILE A 8 9.19 45.73 7.07
N THR A 9 9.50 45.93 8.36
CA THR A 9 10.79 45.52 8.93
C THR A 9 11.01 44.00 8.84
N ILE A 10 9.97 43.20 9.11
CA ILE A 10 10.03 41.73 9.00
C ILE A 10 10.24 41.30 7.55
N LEU A 11 9.52 41.90 6.60
CA LEU A 11 9.64 41.60 5.17
C LEU A 11 11.03 41.95 4.62
N VAL A 12 11.58 43.11 4.99
CA VAL A 12 12.95 43.52 4.60
C VAL A 12 14.00 42.57 5.19
N LEU A 13 13.82 42.12 6.44
CA LEU A 13 14.73 41.17 7.08
C LEU A 13 14.72 39.80 6.37
N MET A 14 13.55 39.28 6.00
CA MET A 14 13.45 38.02 5.25
C MET A 14 14.03 38.10 3.84
N ILE A 15 13.86 39.22 3.14
CA ILE A 15 14.48 39.42 1.82
C ILE A 15 16.01 39.45 1.95
N LEU A 16 16.54 40.13 2.99
CA LEU A 16 17.97 40.21 3.23
C LEU A 16 18.59 38.84 3.58
N THR A 17 17.90 37.98 4.34
CA THR A 17 18.42 36.63 4.64
C THR A 17 18.39 35.70 3.43
N MET A 18 17.40 35.81 2.53
CA MET A 18 17.40 35.01 1.29
C MET A 18 18.57 35.36 0.36
N VAL A 19 18.90 36.64 0.22
CA VAL A 19 20.03 37.08 -0.64
C VAL A 19 21.39 36.54 -0.16
N ILE A 20 21.57 36.39 1.16
CA ILE A 20 22.81 35.82 1.73
C ILE A 20 22.95 34.31 1.42
N LEU A 21 21.84 33.58 1.31
CA LEU A 21 21.86 32.13 1.11
C LEU A 21 22.19 31.70 -0.32
N THR A 22 22.02 32.59 -1.32
CA THR A 22 22.29 32.31 -2.74
C THR A 22 23.78 32.36 -3.11
N ALA A 23 24.67 32.77 -2.19
CA ALA A 23 26.09 32.99 -2.48
C ALA A 23 26.98 31.73 -2.48
N CYS A 24 26.47 30.58 -2.04
CA CYS A 24 27.27 29.37 -1.77
C CYS A 24 26.93 28.18 -2.67
N SER A 25 27.23 28.28 -3.97
CA SER A 25 27.33 27.13 -4.89
C SER A 25 28.20 27.49 -6.10
N GLY A 26 29.49 27.15 -6.05
CA GLY A 26 30.45 27.45 -7.11
C GLY A 26 31.56 26.41 -7.21
N SER A 27 31.85 26.00 -8.46
CA SER A 27 33.02 25.22 -8.92
C SER A 27 33.39 23.94 -8.14
N ASN A 28 32.99 22.80 -8.69
CA ASN A 28 33.72 21.53 -8.56
C ASN A 28 34.58 21.30 -9.83
N PRO A 29 35.91 21.10 -9.73
CA PRO A 29 36.73 20.59 -10.82
C PRO A 29 36.86 19.06 -10.75
N ALA A 30 36.92 18.39 -11.91
CA ALA A 30 37.02 16.93 -11.97
C ALA A 30 38.47 16.43 -11.77
N GLU A 31 38.60 15.24 -11.21
CA GLU A 31 39.82 14.41 -11.24
C GLU A 31 39.45 13.04 -11.84
N ALA A 32 40.33 12.50 -12.69
CA ALA A 32 40.05 11.30 -13.49
C ALA A 32 41.04 10.18 -13.15
N PRO A 33 40.60 8.91 -13.07
CA PRO A 33 41.49 7.80 -12.73
C PRO A 33 42.42 7.46 -13.92
N THR A 34 43.73 7.52 -13.69
CA THR A 34 44.73 6.98 -14.62
C THR A 34 44.76 5.45 -14.52
N ALA A 35 44.69 4.77 -15.67
CA ALA A 35 45.04 3.37 -15.75
C ALA A 35 46.57 3.21 -15.77
N ASP A 36 47.09 2.16 -15.11
CA ASP A 36 48.49 1.75 -15.22
C ASP A 36 48.58 0.21 -15.28
N MET A 37 49.64 -0.30 -15.92
CA MET A 37 49.91 -1.72 -16.13
C MET A 37 51.40 -2.00 -15.97
N SER A 38 51.80 -2.91 -15.07
CA SER A 38 52.87 -3.92 -15.29
C SER A 38 53.39 -4.55 -13.99
N SER A 39 53.60 -5.87 -14.02
CA SER A 39 54.57 -6.65 -13.20
C SER A 39 54.35 -6.70 -11.66
N ASN A 40 54.93 -7.65 -10.90
CA ASN A 40 55.88 -8.71 -11.26
C ASN A 40 55.64 -10.05 -10.51
N GLU A 41 56.45 -11.06 -10.83
CA GLU A 41 56.32 -12.47 -10.40
C GLU A 41 56.76 -12.82 -8.95
N ALA A 42 56.45 -14.09 -8.57
CA ALA A 42 57.23 -14.99 -7.69
C ALA A 42 57.19 -14.77 -6.15
N SER A 43 57.44 -15.79 -5.29
CA SER A 43 57.30 -17.27 -5.39
C SER A 43 57.65 -17.93 -4.04
N SER A 44 56.86 -18.90 -3.54
CA SER A 44 57.35 -20.07 -2.77
C SER A 44 56.24 -21.06 -2.33
N THR A 45 56.37 -22.32 -2.74
CA THR A 45 55.63 -23.55 -2.32
C THR A 45 56.33 -24.24 -1.12
N PRO A 46 55.99 -25.47 -0.63
CA PRO A 46 55.06 -26.54 -1.07
C PRO A 46 54.03 -26.96 0.03
N GLU A 47 53.23 -28.04 -0.02
CA GLU A 47 53.14 -29.29 -0.83
C GLU A 47 51.65 -29.57 -1.26
N THR A 48 51.10 -30.75 -1.64
CA THR A 48 51.54 -32.17 -1.78
C THR A 48 50.73 -32.88 -2.90
N LYS A 49 51.14 -34.09 -3.31
CA LYS A 49 50.39 -35.07 -4.14
C LYS A 49 50.38 -36.42 -3.40
N PRO A 50 49.22 -37.03 -3.07
CA PRO A 50 48.54 -37.96 -4.00
C PRO A 50 47.00 -37.94 -3.96
N GLU A 51 46.23 -38.50 -4.90
CA GLU A 51 46.44 -38.95 -6.31
C GLU A 51 45.05 -38.94 -7.01
N ALA A 52 44.91 -38.45 -8.26
CA ALA A 52 44.99 -39.17 -9.55
C ALA A 52 43.81 -40.16 -9.81
N GLU A 53 43.33 -40.40 -11.04
CA GLU A 53 43.93 -40.12 -12.35
C GLU A 53 42.91 -39.71 -13.45
N ALA A 54 43.47 -39.20 -14.55
CA ALA A 54 42.98 -38.67 -15.84
C ALA A 54 41.88 -39.48 -16.61
N THR A 55 41.39 -39.12 -17.82
CA THR A 55 41.94 -38.26 -18.89
C THR A 55 40.85 -37.54 -19.72
N ALA A 56 41.24 -36.44 -20.37
CA ALA A 56 40.46 -35.65 -21.34
C ALA A 56 40.73 -36.16 -22.80
N PRO A 57 40.48 -35.45 -23.94
CA PRO A 57 39.90 -34.10 -24.12
C PRO A 57 38.97 -33.87 -25.36
N GLN A 58 38.60 -32.60 -25.55
CA GLN A 58 38.56 -31.83 -26.82
C GLN A 58 37.32 -31.72 -27.75
N SER A 59 37.08 -30.44 -28.10
CA SER A 59 36.70 -29.86 -29.41
C SER A 59 35.25 -29.93 -29.92
N ALA A 60 34.80 -28.75 -30.37
CA ALA A 60 33.71 -28.56 -31.34
C ALA A 60 34.31 -28.14 -32.70
N PRO A 61 33.53 -28.26 -33.79
CA PRO A 61 33.35 -27.09 -34.68
C PRO A 61 31.86 -26.89 -35.07
N ALA A 62 31.57 -26.16 -36.16
CA ALA A 62 30.25 -25.55 -36.41
C ALA A 62 29.74 -25.59 -37.88
N ALA A 63 28.41 -25.43 -37.99
CA ALA A 63 27.62 -24.84 -39.10
C ALA A 63 27.47 -25.55 -40.48
N SER A 64 26.32 -25.27 -41.13
CA SER A 64 25.91 -25.63 -42.51
C SER A 64 25.55 -27.12 -42.73
N GLU A 65 24.71 -27.54 -43.70
CA GLU A 65 24.05 -26.83 -44.82
C GLU A 65 22.66 -27.46 -45.19
N GLU A 66 22.09 -27.04 -46.33
CA GLU A 66 20.73 -27.20 -46.87
C GLU A 66 20.40 -28.55 -47.56
N ALA A 67 19.12 -29.01 -47.55
CA ALA A 67 18.46 -29.77 -48.66
C ALA A 67 16.96 -30.10 -48.42
N LYS A 68 16.22 -30.30 -49.53
CA LYS A 68 14.80 -30.75 -49.71
C LYS A 68 14.75 -31.56 -51.06
N PRO A 69 13.64 -32.04 -51.66
CA PRO A 69 12.27 -32.36 -51.21
C PRO A 69 11.77 -33.78 -51.63
N ALA A 70 10.45 -34.02 -51.53
CA ALA A 70 9.73 -35.20 -52.07
C ALA A 70 8.28 -34.84 -52.52
N GLU A 71 7.64 -35.71 -53.31
CA GLU A 71 6.33 -35.57 -53.99
C GLU A 71 5.62 -36.96 -54.07
N ALA A 72 4.34 -37.18 -54.43
CA ALA A 72 3.23 -36.36 -54.96
C ALA A 72 1.88 -36.81 -54.28
N THR A 73 0.62 -36.40 -54.55
CA THR A 73 -0.14 -35.72 -55.66
C THR A 73 -0.29 -36.52 -56.98
N PRO A 74 -1.23 -36.22 -57.92
CA PRO A 74 -2.42 -35.35 -57.88
C PRO A 74 -3.72 -35.93 -58.54
N ALA A 75 -4.85 -35.19 -58.42
CA ALA A 75 -5.96 -34.99 -59.40
C ALA A 75 -7.04 -34.11 -58.68
N GLU A 76 -7.44 -32.90 -59.09
CA GLU A 76 -8.16 -32.45 -60.32
C GLU A 76 -9.57 -33.05 -60.50
N THR A 77 -10.62 -32.32 -60.94
CA THR A 77 -10.65 -31.11 -61.81
C THR A 77 -11.78 -30.10 -61.44
N SER A 78 -11.83 -28.96 -62.14
CA SER A 78 -12.70 -27.77 -61.99
C SER A 78 -14.19 -27.92 -62.34
N ASN A 79 -15.04 -26.95 -61.91
CA ASN A 79 -15.70 -25.98 -62.83
C ASN A 79 -16.53 -24.86 -62.14
N ASN A 80 -16.92 -23.84 -62.91
CA ASN A 80 -17.66 -22.63 -62.50
C ASN A 80 -19.17 -22.68 -62.82
N ASP A 81 -19.91 -21.68 -62.30
CA ASP A 81 -20.89 -20.81 -63.00
C ASP A 81 -22.35 -20.75 -62.46
N SER A 82 -22.95 -19.55 -62.57
CA SER A 82 -24.38 -19.15 -62.51
C SER A 82 -25.25 -19.60 -61.30
N GLY A 83 -26.26 -18.86 -60.80
CA GLY A 83 -26.77 -17.53 -61.15
C GLY A 83 -28.31 -17.50 -61.28
N SER A 84 -29.00 -16.62 -60.54
CA SER A 84 -30.49 -16.43 -60.52
C SER A 84 -31.33 -17.62 -59.98
N GLN A 85 -32.58 -17.48 -59.50
CA GLN A 85 -33.35 -16.30 -59.05
C GLN A 85 -34.49 -16.69 -58.07
N LYS A 86 -34.72 -15.81 -57.08
CA LYS A 86 -36.03 -15.34 -56.54
C LYS A 86 -37.32 -16.11 -56.91
N THR A 87 -38.04 -16.60 -55.90
CA THR A 87 -39.53 -16.58 -55.85
C THR A 87 -40.02 -16.26 -54.43
N GLN A 88 -41.22 -15.70 -54.30
CA GLN A 88 -41.82 -15.12 -53.10
C GLN A 88 -43.31 -15.50 -53.04
N THR A 89 -43.79 -16.00 -51.91
CA THR A 89 -45.23 -16.18 -51.61
C THR A 89 -45.50 -15.85 -50.14
N THR A 90 -46.72 -15.42 -49.81
CA THR A 90 -47.10 -14.86 -48.51
C THR A 90 -48.50 -15.34 -48.12
N GLU A 91 -48.69 -15.67 -46.84
CA GLU A 91 -49.96 -15.72 -46.07
C GLU A 91 -49.54 -15.90 -44.59
N GLU A 92 -49.95 -15.06 -43.62
CA GLU A 92 -51.25 -15.06 -42.92
C GLU A 92 -51.74 -16.46 -42.50
N LYS A 93 -52.22 -16.70 -41.26
CA LYS A 93 -52.55 -15.82 -40.12
C LYS A 93 -52.59 -16.68 -38.84
N THR A 94 -52.42 -16.09 -37.65
CA THR A 94 -53.29 -16.23 -36.44
C THR A 94 -52.56 -15.75 -35.18
N GLU A 95 -53.35 -15.22 -34.24
CA GLU A 95 -52.98 -14.38 -33.10
C GLU A 95 -53.44 -15.04 -31.79
N ALA A 96 -52.57 -15.10 -30.77
CA ALA A 96 -52.91 -15.37 -29.36
C ALA A 96 -51.72 -14.95 -28.46
N PRO A 97 -51.94 -14.56 -27.18
CA PRO A 97 -51.13 -13.48 -26.58
C PRO A 97 -50.08 -13.91 -25.54
N ALA A 98 -49.24 -12.95 -25.17
CA ALA A 98 -48.33 -13.05 -24.03
C ALA A 98 -49.07 -12.86 -22.68
N PRO A 99 -48.60 -13.49 -21.58
CA PRO A 99 -49.15 -13.26 -20.25
C PRO A 99 -48.54 -12.02 -19.57
N GLU A 100 -49.38 -11.07 -19.16
CA GLU A 100 -49.05 -10.02 -18.19
C GLU A 100 -49.28 -10.51 -16.73
N PRO A 101 -48.78 -9.80 -15.69
CA PRO A 101 -48.56 -10.39 -14.37
C PRO A 101 -49.82 -10.47 -13.49
N GLU A 102 -49.94 -11.55 -12.70
CA GLU A 102 -51.07 -11.76 -11.78
C GLU A 102 -50.66 -11.79 -10.30
N LYS A 103 -51.33 -10.95 -9.50
CA LYS A 103 -51.40 -10.86 -8.02
C LYS A 103 -52.55 -9.86 -7.68
N PRO A 104 -53.16 -9.83 -6.48
CA PRO A 104 -52.88 -10.65 -5.28
C PRO A 104 -54.11 -11.25 -4.56
N GLN A 105 -53.93 -12.38 -3.85
CA GLN A 105 -54.72 -12.82 -2.67
C GLN A 105 -53.70 -13.49 -1.71
N VAL A 106 -53.50 -13.15 -0.43
CA VAL A 106 -54.33 -12.75 0.72
C VAL A 106 -54.96 -13.93 1.48
N ALA A 107 -54.21 -14.42 2.47
CA ALA A 107 -54.65 -15.14 3.68
C ALA A 107 -53.52 -14.97 4.72
N GLU A 108 -53.59 -14.03 5.65
CA GLU A 108 -54.26 -14.15 6.96
C GLU A 108 -53.75 -15.29 7.86
N THR A 109 -52.83 -14.95 8.76
CA THR A 109 -52.88 -15.36 10.16
C THR A 109 -52.32 -14.23 11.03
N LYS A 110 -52.93 -13.98 12.20
CA LYS A 110 -52.67 -12.84 13.11
C LYS A 110 -52.30 -13.37 14.52
N PRO A 111 -52.03 -12.56 15.57
CA PRO A 111 -50.71 -12.61 16.20
C PRO A 111 -50.70 -12.82 17.74
N ALA A 112 -49.51 -13.00 18.30
CA ALA A 112 -49.18 -12.72 19.70
C ALA A 112 -47.65 -12.47 19.80
N ALA A 113 -47.12 -11.57 20.63
CA ALA A 113 -47.75 -10.55 21.47
C ALA A 113 -46.87 -9.28 21.51
N GLU A 114 -47.44 -8.16 21.98
CA GLU A 114 -46.76 -6.88 22.19
C GLU A 114 -46.91 -6.49 23.68
N GLU A 115 -45.81 -6.14 24.36
CA GLU A 115 -45.88 -5.38 25.63
C GLU A 115 -44.68 -4.43 25.78
N LYS A 116 -44.91 -3.33 26.50
CA LYS A 116 -44.14 -2.06 26.56
C LYS A 116 -44.64 -1.34 27.85
N PRO A 117 -43.93 -0.42 28.55
CA PRO A 117 -42.65 0.25 28.27
C PRO A 117 -41.62 0.20 29.43
N ALA A 118 -40.61 1.08 29.40
CA ALA A 118 -39.60 1.30 30.44
C ALA A 118 -40.15 2.06 31.68
N PRO A 119 -39.31 2.27 32.71
CA PRO A 119 -38.91 3.64 33.02
C PRO A 119 -37.41 3.85 33.31
N GLU A 120 -36.97 5.11 33.26
CA GLU A 120 -35.70 5.59 33.83
C GLU A 120 -35.82 5.80 35.36
N VAL A 121 -34.69 5.88 36.08
CA VAL A 121 -34.34 6.95 37.06
C VAL A 121 -32.98 6.69 37.72
N GLU A 122 -32.02 7.57 37.42
CA GLU A 122 -31.05 8.23 38.31
C GLU A 122 -30.54 7.54 39.62
N LYS A 123 -29.21 7.28 39.73
CA LYS A 123 -28.28 8.04 40.63
C LYS A 123 -26.84 7.50 40.69
N SER A 124 -25.88 8.43 40.89
CA SER A 124 -24.47 8.15 41.25
C SER A 124 -24.30 7.98 42.78
N PRO A 125 -23.19 7.40 43.27
CA PRO A 125 -21.95 8.17 43.54
C PRO A 125 -20.70 7.55 42.84
N THR A 126 -19.78 8.31 42.25
CA THR A 126 -18.71 9.18 42.85
C THR A 126 -17.40 8.43 43.16
N GLN A 127 -16.29 8.97 42.64
CA GLN A 127 -14.88 8.55 42.77
C GLN A 127 -14.35 8.42 44.23
N PRO A 128 -13.22 7.72 44.49
CA PRO A 128 -11.86 8.13 44.06
C PRO A 128 -11.44 7.57 42.69
N THR A 129 -10.68 8.21 41.80
CA THR A 129 -9.57 9.18 41.92
C THR A 129 -8.23 8.52 42.24
N GLU A 130 -7.50 8.13 41.21
CA GLU A 130 -6.04 7.98 41.26
C GLU A 130 -5.45 8.27 39.87
N GLU A 131 -4.54 9.24 39.77
CA GLU A 131 -3.87 9.61 38.53
C GLU A 131 -2.68 8.67 38.27
N ALA A 132 -2.94 7.53 37.64
CA ALA A 132 -1.89 6.68 37.09
C ALA A 132 -1.28 7.35 35.85
N SER A 133 -0.23 8.16 36.04
CA SER A 133 0.59 8.68 34.93
C SER A 133 1.24 7.49 34.22
N ASN A 134 0.69 7.11 33.06
CA ASN A 134 1.02 5.86 32.37
C ASN A 134 2.42 5.91 31.74
N LYS A 135 3.46 5.63 32.54
CA LYS A 135 4.78 5.26 31.99
C LYS A 135 4.60 4.03 31.11
N SER A 136 4.95 4.17 29.83
CA SER A 136 4.91 3.11 28.82
C SER A 136 6.00 2.06 29.05
N ASP A 137 5.94 1.33 30.16
CA ASP A 137 6.88 0.25 30.51
C ASP A 137 6.54 -1.03 29.71
N SER A 138 6.51 -0.88 28.38
CA SER A 138 6.23 -1.95 27.44
C SER A 138 7.44 -2.86 27.33
N THR A 139 7.31 -4.08 27.84
CA THR A 139 8.34 -5.13 27.74
C THR A 139 8.44 -5.76 26.34
N TYR A 140 7.80 -5.17 25.34
CA TYR A 140 7.79 -5.61 23.96
C TYR A 140 9.10 -5.25 23.25
N THR A 141 9.98 -6.24 23.06
CA THR A 141 11.25 -6.10 22.31
C THR A 141 11.03 -6.22 20.80
N GLY A 142 10.29 -5.26 20.22
CA GLY A 142 10.08 -5.16 18.78
C GLY A 142 11.25 -4.54 18.01
N ALA A 143 11.02 -4.22 16.74
CA ALA A 143 11.97 -3.54 15.86
C ALA A 143 12.21 -2.06 16.24
N LEU A 144 11.34 -1.47 17.07
CA LEU A 144 11.56 -0.14 17.65
C LEU A 144 12.47 -0.22 18.88
N GLY A 145 13.56 0.56 18.88
CA GLY A 145 14.40 0.80 20.07
C GLY A 145 13.76 1.68 21.15
N GLY A 146 12.47 2.00 21.04
CA GLY A 146 11.71 2.82 21.97
C GLY A 146 10.56 3.60 21.29
N PRO A 147 9.68 4.27 22.06
CA PRO A 147 8.53 4.97 21.51
C PRO A 147 8.89 6.19 20.65
N ILE A 148 8.34 6.25 19.44
CA ILE A 148 8.58 7.32 18.46
C ILE A 148 7.43 8.33 18.38
N ALA A 149 6.20 7.88 18.60
CA ALA A 149 4.97 8.57 18.24
C ALA A 149 4.27 9.21 19.44
N GLU A 150 3.38 10.16 19.16
CA GLU A 150 2.63 10.94 20.15
C GLU A 150 1.20 11.23 19.68
N GLN A 151 0.31 11.50 20.64
CA GLN A 151 -1.07 11.91 20.40
C GLN A 151 -1.17 13.46 20.27
N PRO A 152 -2.12 14.01 19.48
CA PRO A 152 -3.20 13.33 18.77
C PRO A 152 -2.77 12.60 17.48
N VAL A 153 -3.52 11.58 17.10
CA VAL A 153 -3.29 10.76 15.90
C VAL A 153 -4.30 11.09 14.80
N LEU A 154 -3.87 11.13 13.53
CA LEU A 154 -4.73 11.06 12.35
C LEU A 154 -4.67 9.66 11.75
N LEU A 155 -5.81 8.97 11.63
CA LEU A 155 -5.96 7.70 10.92
C LEU A 155 -6.64 7.93 9.56
N THR A 156 -5.95 7.59 8.48
CA THR A 156 -6.48 7.57 7.10
C THR A 156 -6.33 6.17 6.50
N SER A 157 -7.11 5.89 5.45
CA SER A 157 -6.82 4.77 4.55
C SER A 157 -5.86 5.22 3.44
N SER A 158 -5.21 4.24 2.82
CA SER A 158 -4.54 4.32 1.53
C SER A 158 -4.97 3.09 0.72
N GLY A 159 -5.87 3.31 -0.25
CA GLY A 159 -6.53 2.28 -1.04
C GLY A 159 -7.97 1.94 -0.62
N GLN A 160 -8.53 2.68 0.34
CA GLN A 160 -9.90 2.56 0.86
C GLN A 160 -10.33 1.15 1.31
N SER A 161 -9.40 0.34 1.82
CA SER A 161 -9.72 -0.99 2.39
C SER A 161 -10.39 -0.92 3.76
N ALA A 162 -11.11 -2.00 4.09
CA ALA A 162 -11.73 -2.20 5.41
C ALA A 162 -10.72 -2.19 6.58
N ASP A 163 -9.44 -2.37 6.29
CA ASP A 163 -8.31 -2.34 7.21
C ASP A 163 -8.28 -1.06 8.05
N VAL A 164 -8.73 0.09 7.52
CA VAL A 164 -8.85 1.34 8.29
C VAL A 164 -9.80 1.20 9.49
N GLN A 165 -10.86 0.39 9.38
CA GLN A 165 -11.77 0.11 10.49
C GLN A 165 -11.21 -0.96 11.45
N MET A 166 -10.35 -1.86 10.96
CA MET A 166 -9.63 -2.80 11.82
C MET A 166 -8.58 -2.06 12.67
N VAL A 167 -7.81 -1.15 12.05
CA VAL A 167 -6.85 -0.28 12.73
C VAL A 167 -7.52 0.67 13.72
N LYS A 168 -8.69 1.23 13.38
CA LYS A 168 -9.52 2.01 14.32
C LYS A 168 -9.78 1.22 15.62
N VAL A 169 -10.25 -0.02 15.50
CA VAL A 169 -10.57 -0.87 16.66
C VAL A 169 -9.31 -1.33 17.42
N LEU A 170 -8.15 -1.40 16.76
CA LEU A 170 -6.87 -1.61 17.45
C LEU A 170 -6.44 -0.38 18.26
N LEU A 171 -6.63 0.84 17.73
CA LEU A 171 -6.37 2.08 18.49
C LEU A 171 -7.33 2.26 19.67
N ASP A 172 -8.62 1.93 19.48
CA ASP A 172 -9.61 1.89 20.57
C ASP A 172 -9.14 0.96 21.71
N ARG A 173 -8.64 -0.23 21.37
CA ARG A 173 -8.10 -1.22 22.33
C ARG A 173 -6.75 -0.83 22.92
N ALA A 174 -5.97 -0.01 22.23
CA ALA A 174 -4.72 0.57 22.73
C ALA A 174 -4.94 1.78 23.66
N ASN A 175 -6.19 2.26 23.78
CA ASN A 175 -6.54 3.53 24.45
C ASN A 175 -5.82 4.75 23.84
N ILE A 176 -5.48 4.69 22.55
CA ILE A 176 -4.84 5.78 21.80
C ILE A 176 -5.94 6.64 21.17
N LYS A 177 -5.92 7.96 21.41
CA LYS A 177 -6.91 8.89 20.85
C LYS A 177 -6.53 9.30 19.42
N TYR A 178 -7.45 9.12 18.50
CA TYR A 178 -7.29 9.43 17.08
C TYR A 178 -8.49 10.21 16.51
N ILE A 179 -8.23 10.93 15.42
CA ILE A 179 -9.21 11.41 14.47
C ILE A 179 -9.18 10.43 13.29
N ILE A 180 -10.33 9.91 12.86
CA ILE A 180 -10.42 9.05 11.67
C ILE A 180 -11.04 9.82 10.50
N ASN A 181 -10.31 9.92 9.39
CA ASN A 181 -10.82 10.43 8.13
C ASN A 181 -10.17 9.62 6.98
N PRO A 182 -10.86 8.60 6.43
CA PRO A 182 -10.29 7.70 5.43
C PRO A 182 -9.87 8.37 4.12
N THR A 183 -10.49 9.51 3.78
CA THR A 183 -10.33 10.25 2.51
C THR A 183 -9.75 11.66 2.73
N VAL A 184 -9.07 11.89 3.86
CA VAL A 184 -8.47 13.17 4.24
C VAL A 184 -7.59 13.76 3.13
N LYS A 185 -7.68 15.07 2.91
CA LYS A 185 -6.82 15.81 1.98
C LYS A 185 -5.63 16.45 2.70
N ALA A 186 -4.60 16.82 1.95
CA ALA A 186 -3.37 17.40 2.52
C ALA A 186 -3.66 18.68 3.34
N GLU A 187 -4.59 19.52 2.90
CA GLU A 187 -4.96 20.79 3.55
C GLU A 187 -5.69 20.58 4.90
N GLU A 188 -6.18 19.37 5.15
CA GLU A 188 -6.85 18.96 6.38
C GLU A 188 -5.89 18.33 7.39
N VAL A 189 -4.64 18.01 7.00
CA VAL A 189 -3.61 17.48 7.90
C VAL A 189 -3.05 18.61 8.77
N LYS A 190 -3.57 18.71 10.00
CA LYS A 190 -3.19 19.72 11.01
C LYS A 190 -3.54 19.23 12.42
N ASP A 191 -3.02 19.91 13.44
CA ASP A 191 -3.39 19.75 14.85
C ASP A 191 -3.22 18.31 15.42
N VAL A 192 -2.36 17.51 14.77
CA VAL A 192 -1.97 16.14 15.13
C VAL A 192 -0.45 16.01 15.21
N LYS A 193 0.05 14.91 15.80
CA LYS A 193 1.49 14.60 15.91
C LYS A 193 1.92 13.33 15.16
N THR A 194 0.97 12.43 14.88
CA THR A 194 1.24 11.15 14.23
C THR A 194 0.17 10.87 13.16
N LEU A 195 0.61 10.46 11.98
CA LEU A 195 -0.20 9.93 10.90
C LEU A 195 -0.12 8.39 10.92
N ILE A 196 -1.27 7.72 10.97
CA ILE A 196 -1.37 6.28 10.76
C ILE A 196 -2.03 6.03 9.40
N LEU A 197 -1.32 5.27 8.57
CA LEU A 197 -1.78 4.81 7.26
C LEU A 197 -2.26 3.36 7.39
N ALA A 198 -3.57 3.13 7.23
CA ALA A 198 -4.08 1.78 7.00
C ALA A 198 -4.01 1.47 5.50
N VAL A 199 -2.97 0.71 5.10
CA VAL A 199 -2.60 0.51 3.69
C VAL A 199 -3.15 -0.81 3.16
N GLY A 200 -3.95 -0.72 2.11
CA GLY A 200 -4.51 -1.86 1.39
C GLY A 200 -5.56 -1.40 0.40
N GLY A 201 -5.56 -1.98 -0.80
CA GLY A 201 -6.49 -1.67 -1.87
C GLY A 201 -7.84 -2.35 -1.71
N SER A 202 -8.92 -1.67 -2.09
CA SER A 202 -10.22 -2.29 -2.30
C SER A 202 -11.01 -1.57 -3.39
N SER A 203 -11.20 -2.21 -4.55
CA SER A 203 -11.98 -1.65 -5.66
C SER A 203 -13.42 -1.29 -5.26
N LYS A 204 -14.01 -2.03 -4.32
CA LYS A 204 -15.32 -1.71 -3.71
C LYS A 204 -15.24 -0.49 -2.78
N GLY A 205 -14.16 -0.34 -2.03
CA GLY A 205 -13.94 0.82 -1.17
C GLY A 205 -13.73 2.10 -1.96
N LEU A 206 -12.86 2.05 -2.97
CA LEU A 206 -12.62 3.12 -3.95
C LEU A 206 -13.93 3.58 -4.62
N GLY A 207 -14.69 2.63 -5.20
CA GLY A 207 -15.99 2.91 -5.81
C GLY A 207 -17.05 3.45 -4.84
N ALA A 208 -17.00 3.11 -3.56
CA ALA A 208 -17.89 3.66 -2.53
C ALA A 208 -17.44 5.04 -2.02
N ALA A 209 -16.15 5.35 -2.09
CA ALA A 209 -15.58 6.66 -1.79
C ALA A 209 -15.68 7.65 -2.98
N GLY A 210 -15.97 7.16 -4.18
CA GLY A 210 -16.09 7.98 -5.39
C GLY A 210 -14.74 8.45 -5.95
N ILE A 211 -13.68 7.67 -5.72
CA ILE A 211 -12.29 7.96 -6.11
C ILE A 211 -11.69 6.75 -6.80
N ASP A 212 -10.82 6.95 -7.79
CA ASP A 212 -10.12 5.84 -8.46
C ASP A 212 -8.75 5.52 -7.81
N ALA A 213 -8.02 4.57 -8.40
CA ALA A 213 -6.77 4.04 -7.85
C ALA A 213 -5.53 4.92 -8.12
N ASP A 214 -5.64 5.94 -8.98
CA ASP A 214 -4.59 6.92 -9.26
C ASP A 214 -4.85 8.20 -8.45
N ASP A 215 -6.08 8.71 -8.45
CA ASP A 215 -6.51 9.82 -7.57
C ASP A 215 -6.25 9.50 -6.07
N GLU A 216 -6.54 8.27 -5.62
CA GLU A 216 -6.27 7.82 -4.25
C GLU A 216 -4.76 7.75 -3.95
N LEU A 217 -3.94 7.41 -4.95
CA LEU A 217 -2.48 7.36 -4.81
C LEU A 217 -1.91 8.79 -4.69
N GLU A 218 -2.36 9.72 -5.55
CA GLU A 218 -1.96 11.12 -5.47
C GLU A 218 -2.40 11.76 -4.15
N ARG A 219 -3.67 11.56 -3.72
CA ARG A 219 -4.16 12.00 -2.41
C ARG A 219 -3.29 11.48 -1.27
N THR A 220 -2.97 10.18 -1.29
CA THR A 220 -2.14 9.55 -0.25
C THR A 220 -0.73 10.13 -0.24
N LEU A 221 -0.10 10.32 -1.40
CA LEU A 221 1.23 10.90 -1.52
C LEU A 221 1.25 12.37 -1.07
N ALA A 222 0.20 13.15 -1.34
CA ALA A 222 0.04 14.52 -0.85
C ALA A 222 -0.11 14.58 0.68
N VAL A 223 -0.93 13.69 1.27
CA VAL A 223 -1.08 13.55 2.74
C VAL A 223 0.23 13.15 3.41
N ILE A 224 0.98 12.20 2.85
CA ILE A 224 2.30 11.80 3.33
C ILE A 224 3.30 12.95 3.24
N SER A 225 3.31 13.68 2.12
CA SER A 225 4.18 14.84 1.93
C SER A 225 3.90 15.91 2.97
N LYS A 226 2.61 16.20 3.23
CA LYS A 226 2.21 17.17 4.25
C LYS A 226 2.56 16.73 5.67
N ALA A 227 2.42 15.45 5.98
CA ALA A 227 2.86 14.90 7.26
C ALA A 227 4.37 15.08 7.46
N LYS A 228 5.19 14.92 6.41
CA LYS A 228 6.63 15.20 6.47
C LYS A 228 6.96 16.69 6.63
N GLU A 229 6.28 17.60 5.92
CA GLU A 229 6.44 19.05 6.14
C GLU A 229 6.17 19.45 7.60
N LEU A 230 5.14 18.85 8.21
CA LEU A 230 4.73 19.09 9.59
C LEU A 230 5.54 18.29 10.62
N ASN A 231 6.55 17.52 10.19
CA ASN A 231 7.39 16.66 11.03
C ASN A 231 6.59 15.64 11.87
N LEU A 232 5.44 15.19 11.35
CA LEU A 232 4.63 14.13 11.98
C LEU A 232 5.35 12.79 11.84
N LYS A 233 5.13 11.90 12.81
CA LYS A 233 5.52 10.49 12.65
C LYS A 233 4.53 9.73 11.79
N ILE A 234 5.02 8.92 10.85
CA ILE A 234 4.21 8.18 9.88
C ILE A 234 4.34 6.69 10.17
N ILE A 235 3.26 6.05 10.64
CA ILE A 235 3.22 4.60 10.88
C ILE A 235 2.33 3.93 9.83
N THR A 236 2.88 2.97 9.08
CA THR A 236 2.10 2.16 8.12
C THR A 236 1.67 0.84 8.76
N LEU A 237 0.36 0.57 8.76
CA LEU A 237 -0.23 -0.69 9.18
C LEU A 237 -0.83 -1.43 7.98
N HIS A 238 -0.48 -2.70 7.82
CA HIS A 238 -1.12 -3.63 6.89
C HIS A 238 -1.60 -4.87 7.66
N VAL A 239 -2.92 -4.96 7.87
CA VAL A 239 -3.51 -5.90 8.84
C VAL A 239 -4.37 -7.00 8.20
N GLY A 240 -4.94 -6.80 7.02
CA GLY A 240 -5.79 -7.81 6.36
C GLY A 240 -5.05 -9.00 5.74
N GLY A 241 -3.71 -9.05 5.85
CA GLY A 241 -2.89 -10.19 5.42
C GLY A 241 -2.95 -10.47 3.91
N GLU A 242 -2.75 -11.73 3.52
CA GLU A 242 -2.75 -12.16 2.12
C GLU A 242 -4.03 -11.77 1.36
N ALA A 243 -5.19 -11.78 2.04
CA ALA A 243 -6.49 -11.36 1.50
C ALA A 243 -6.61 -9.84 1.23
N ARG A 244 -5.52 -9.09 1.46
CA ARG A 244 -5.33 -7.68 1.08
C ARG A 244 -4.04 -7.44 0.29
N ARG A 245 -3.40 -8.47 -0.25
CA ARG A 245 -2.27 -8.34 -1.18
C ARG A 245 -2.70 -8.47 -2.64
N GLY A 246 -1.80 -8.09 -3.55
CA GLY A 246 -2.02 -8.09 -5.00
C GLY A 246 -2.00 -6.67 -5.58
N GLU A 247 -1.89 -6.58 -6.91
CA GLU A 247 -1.55 -5.38 -7.70
C GLU A 247 -2.07 -4.04 -7.14
N LEU A 248 -3.39 -3.94 -6.91
CA LEU A 248 -4.01 -2.71 -6.41
C LEU A 248 -3.50 -2.30 -5.02
N SER A 249 -3.36 -3.25 -4.09
CA SER A 249 -2.77 -2.98 -2.77
C SER A 249 -1.29 -2.69 -2.87
N ASP A 250 -0.59 -3.44 -3.71
CA ASP A 250 0.86 -3.39 -3.83
C ASP A 250 1.31 -2.04 -4.39
N LYS A 251 0.52 -1.42 -5.29
CA LYS A 251 0.64 -0.02 -5.71
C LYS A 251 0.72 0.95 -4.52
N PHE A 252 -0.21 0.81 -3.56
CA PHE A 252 -0.24 1.63 -2.34
C PHE A 252 0.88 1.29 -1.34
N ILE A 253 1.23 0.01 -1.20
CA ILE A 253 2.31 -0.47 -0.32
C ILE A 253 3.66 0.11 -0.76
N ASN A 254 4.00 -0.01 -2.05
CA ASN A 254 5.22 0.57 -2.64
C ASN A 254 5.26 2.10 -2.50
N ALA A 255 4.10 2.77 -2.52
CA ALA A 255 4.02 4.21 -2.33
C ALA A 255 4.22 4.66 -0.87
N CYS A 256 3.67 3.93 0.10
CA CYS A 256 3.61 4.33 1.51
C CYS A 256 4.81 3.84 2.34
N VAL A 257 5.23 2.59 2.18
CA VAL A 257 6.22 1.95 3.05
C VAL A 257 7.56 2.71 3.03
N PRO A 258 8.18 3.01 1.88
CA PRO A 258 9.42 3.81 1.80
C PRO A 258 9.36 5.24 2.38
N LYS A 259 8.17 5.68 2.83
CA LYS A 259 7.95 7.03 3.36
C LYS A 259 7.58 7.04 4.85
N SER A 260 7.51 5.87 5.49
CA SER A 260 7.11 5.71 6.90
C SER A 260 8.31 5.79 7.87
N ASP A 261 8.05 6.13 9.13
CA ASP A 261 9.01 5.99 10.24
C ASP A 261 9.00 4.58 10.86
N TYR A 262 7.88 3.85 10.74
CA TYR A 262 7.66 2.53 11.32
C TYR A 262 6.58 1.77 10.54
N VAL A 263 6.68 0.43 10.52
CA VAL A 263 5.73 -0.45 9.86
C VAL A 263 5.30 -1.58 10.80
N ILE A 264 4.01 -1.89 10.85
CA ILE A 264 3.51 -3.14 11.45
C ILE A 264 2.73 -3.92 10.38
N VAL A 265 3.11 -5.18 10.16
CA VAL A 265 2.48 -6.05 9.16
C VAL A 265 2.08 -7.40 9.74
N VAL A 266 0.87 -7.87 9.41
CA VAL A 266 0.47 -9.25 9.69
C VAL A 266 1.21 -10.18 8.73
N GLU A 267 1.89 -11.21 9.24
CA GLU A 267 2.87 -12.02 8.50
C GLU A 267 2.35 -12.61 7.18
N GLU A 268 1.09 -13.03 7.16
CA GLU A 268 0.43 -13.54 5.95
C GLU A 268 0.42 -12.52 4.79
N GLY A 269 0.44 -11.22 5.10
CA GLY A 269 0.53 -10.14 4.11
C GLY A 269 1.94 -9.89 3.56
N ASN A 270 2.95 -10.65 4.00
CA ASN A 270 4.36 -10.45 3.64
C ASN A 270 5.06 -11.76 3.23
N LYS A 271 4.32 -12.77 2.74
CA LYS A 271 4.86 -14.07 2.28
C LYS A 271 5.91 -13.94 1.17
N ASP A 272 5.76 -12.94 0.32
CA ASP A 272 6.68 -12.56 -0.76
C ASP A 272 7.85 -11.66 -0.31
N ASN A 273 7.89 -11.28 0.96
CA ASN A 273 8.83 -10.33 1.56
C ASN A 273 8.78 -8.91 0.96
N LEU A 274 7.65 -8.47 0.36
CA LEU A 274 7.53 -7.10 -0.18
C LEU A 274 7.79 -6.03 0.89
N PHE A 275 7.16 -6.14 2.06
CA PHE A 275 7.38 -5.18 3.14
C PHE A 275 8.81 -5.30 3.69
N THR A 276 9.33 -6.52 3.85
CA THR A 276 10.72 -6.75 4.29
C THR A 276 11.73 -6.01 3.41
N LYS A 277 11.58 -6.11 2.08
CA LYS A 277 12.43 -5.41 1.11
C LYS A 277 12.29 -3.90 1.25
N LEU A 278 11.08 -3.38 1.11
CA LEU A 278 10.81 -1.94 1.14
C LEU A 278 11.25 -1.28 2.45
N THR A 279 11.21 -1.98 3.58
CA THR A 279 11.70 -1.44 4.87
C THR A 279 13.22 -1.56 5.02
N GLN A 280 13.84 -2.67 4.60
CA GLN A 280 15.30 -2.81 4.57
C GLN A 280 15.96 -1.79 3.64
N ASP A 281 15.45 -1.63 2.42
CA ASP A 281 15.98 -0.72 1.39
C ASP A 281 15.93 0.77 1.82
N ASN A 282 15.09 1.10 2.83
CA ASN A 282 14.91 2.45 3.35
C ASN A 282 15.34 2.62 4.83
N GLY A 283 15.89 1.57 5.46
CA GLY A 283 16.33 1.59 6.87
C GLY A 283 15.20 1.75 7.90
N ILE A 284 13.97 1.34 7.56
CA ILE A 284 12.76 1.55 8.38
C ILE A 284 12.56 0.36 9.33
N PRO A 285 12.34 0.57 10.64
CA PRO A 285 11.98 -0.50 11.56
C PRO A 285 10.61 -1.11 11.19
N MET A 286 10.51 -2.43 11.27
CA MET A 286 9.28 -3.16 10.94
C MET A 286 9.04 -4.30 11.91
N ASP A 287 7.88 -4.31 12.56
CA ASP A 287 7.41 -5.47 13.31
C ASP A 287 6.46 -6.33 12.49
N LYS A 288 6.64 -7.65 12.62
CA LYS A 288 5.80 -8.68 12.03
C LYS A 288 5.03 -9.39 13.13
N VAL A 289 3.74 -9.59 12.93
CA VAL A 289 2.88 -10.30 13.90
C VAL A 289 2.05 -11.37 13.21
N SER A 290 1.83 -12.52 13.85
CA SER A 290 1.15 -13.64 13.21
C SER A 290 -0.37 -13.43 13.12
N LYS A 291 -0.97 -12.54 13.93
CA LYS A 291 -2.41 -12.20 13.90
C LYS A 291 -2.70 -10.71 14.10
N ILE A 292 -3.84 -10.26 13.58
CA ILE A 292 -4.36 -8.88 13.74
C ILE A 292 -4.43 -8.45 15.22
N THR A 293 -4.79 -9.36 16.14
CA THR A 293 -4.86 -9.08 17.58
C THR A 293 -3.50 -8.79 18.21
N GLU A 294 -2.42 -9.33 17.64
CA GLU A 294 -1.06 -9.20 18.14
C GLU A 294 -0.43 -7.86 17.72
N VAL A 295 -1.02 -7.12 16.76
CA VAL A 295 -0.65 -5.73 16.39
C VAL A 295 -0.74 -4.78 17.59
N LEU A 296 -1.55 -5.12 18.61
CA LEU A 296 -1.83 -4.25 19.76
C LEU A 296 -0.58 -3.87 20.56
N GLU A 297 0.37 -4.78 20.75
CA GLU A 297 1.57 -4.51 21.56
C GLU A 297 2.64 -3.67 20.84
N PRO A 298 3.07 -3.95 19.59
CA PRO A 298 3.89 -3.02 18.81
C PRO A 298 3.22 -1.64 18.63
N LEU A 299 1.90 -1.60 18.44
CA LEU A 299 1.16 -0.35 18.32
C LEU A 299 1.17 0.47 19.63
N LYS A 300 1.12 -0.17 20.80
CA LYS A 300 1.33 0.53 22.09
C LYS A 300 2.78 0.97 22.27
N ALA A 301 3.73 0.08 22.00
CA ALA A 301 5.17 0.33 22.19
C ALA A 301 5.70 1.49 21.33
N ALA A 302 5.03 1.80 20.21
CA ALA A 302 5.34 2.95 19.39
C ALA A 302 5.01 4.31 20.03
N PHE A 303 4.16 4.39 21.06
CA PHE A 303 3.65 5.65 21.63
C PHE A 303 4.19 5.99 23.02
N LYS A 304 4.42 7.29 23.23
CA LYS A 304 4.77 7.92 24.52
C LYS A 304 3.53 8.25 25.36
#